data_AF-A0A832PY53-F1
#
_entry.id   AF-A0A832PY53-F1
#
_cell.length_a   1.000
_cell.length_b   1.000
_cell.length_c   1.000
_cell.angle_alpha   90.00
_cell.angle_beta   90.00
_cell.angle_gamma   90.00
#
_symmetry.space_group_name_H-M   'P 1'
#
loop_
_entity.id
_entity.type
_entity.pdbx_description
1 polymer ?
#
loop_
_entity_poly.entity_id
_entity_poly.type
_entity_poly.pdbx_seq_one_letter_code
_entity_poly.pdbx_strand_id
1 'polypeptide(L)' 'MGLFSFTQELAMDLGTANSIIVNSAGKILLDEPSIVALDRKTEKMIALGEKARQMHGKTHENIRTVRPLRDGVIADFNAA' A
#
# COMPACT_ATOMS: atom_id res chain seq x y z
N MET A 1 8.65 -25.24 -28.92
CA MET A 1 9.01 -24.04 -28.14
C MET A 1 7.73 -23.28 -27.83
N GLY A 2 7.43 -22.98 -26.56
CA GLY A 2 6.38 -22.03 -26.18
C GLY A 2 5.26 -22.52 -25.26
N LEU A 3 5.54 -23.18 -24.13
CA LEU A 3 4.50 -23.66 -23.19
C LEU A 3 4.56 -23.05 -21.77
N PHE A 4 5.37 -22.02 -21.54
CA PHE A 4 5.38 -21.29 -20.28
C PHE A 4 5.34 -19.79 -20.57
N SER A 5 4.21 -19.15 -20.23
CA SER A 5 4.17 -17.70 -20.10
C SER A 5 4.64 -17.35 -18.70
N PHE A 6 5.71 -16.56 -18.61
CA PHE A 6 6.17 -15.98 -17.34
C PHE A 6 5.48 -14.64 -17.03
N THR A 7 4.51 -14.23 -17.85
CA THR A 7 3.76 -13.00 -17.65
C THR A 7 2.70 -13.21 -16.58
N GLN A 8 2.71 -12.35 -15.55
CA GLN A 8 1.68 -12.33 -14.51
C GLN A 8 0.80 -11.10 -14.70
N GLU A 9 -0.50 -11.33 -14.91
CA GLU A 9 -1.49 -10.27 -15.02
C GLU A 9 -2.11 -9.99 -13.65
N LEU A 10 -2.14 -8.71 -13.28
CA LEU A 10 -2.68 -8.22 -12.03
C LEU A 10 -3.63 -7.05 -12.31
N ALA A 11 -4.75 -7.01 -11.60
CA ALA A 11 -5.57 -5.81 -11.49
C ALA A 11 -5.42 -5.24 -10.07
N MET A 12 -5.33 -3.91 -9.98
CA MET A 12 -5.15 -3.20 -8.71
C MET A 12 -6.28 -2.19 -8.54
N ASP A 13 -6.93 -2.22 -7.38
CA ASP A 13 -7.78 -1.15 -6.89
C ASP A 13 -6.99 -0.36 -5.85
N LEU A 14 -6.76 0.92 -6.12
CA LEU A 14 -5.99 1.81 -5.27
C LEU A 14 -6.95 2.80 -4.60
N GLY A 15 -7.62 2.34 -3.56
CA GLY A 15 -8.58 3.13 -2.81
C GLY A 15 -7.92 4.04 -1.76
N THR A 16 -8.61 5.10 -1.35
CA THR A 16 -8.18 5.97 -0.23
C THR A 16 -8.17 5.23 1.12
N ALA A 17 -9.02 4.20 1.24
CA ALA A 17 -9.17 3.39 2.44
C ALA A 17 -8.28 2.15 2.42
N ASN A 18 -8.42 1.32 1.37
CA ASN A 18 -7.76 0.02 1.18
C ASN A 18 -7.27 -0.12 -0.27
N SER A 19 -6.23 -0.92 -0.45
CA SER A 19 -5.72 -1.34 -1.76
C SER A 19 -5.94 -2.82 -1.92
N ILE A 20 -6.42 -3.24 -3.09
CA ILE A 20 -6.69 -4.64 -3.42
C ILE A 20 -5.90 -4.99 -4.68
N ILE A 21 -5.26 -6.16 -4.69
CA ILE A 21 -4.63 -6.73 -5.87
C ILE A 21 -5.24 -8.10 -6.14
N VAL A 22 -5.68 -8.32 -7.37
CA VAL A 22 -6.20 -9.61 -7.85
C VAL A 22 -5.39 -10.10 -9.05
N ASN A 23 -5.30 -11.43 -9.21
CA ASN A 23 -4.75 -12.01 -10.44
C ASN A 23 -5.83 -12.15 -11.53
N SER A 24 -5.41 -12.56 -12.74
CA SER A 24 -6.32 -12.78 -13.88
C SER A 24 -7.40 -13.84 -13.64
N ALA A 25 -7.24 -14.72 -12.65
CA ALA A 25 -8.27 -15.68 -12.23
C ALA A 25 -9.26 -15.09 -11.20
N GLY A 26 -9.14 -13.80 -10.87
CA GLY A 26 -9.97 -13.12 -9.87
C GLY A 26 -9.61 -13.47 -8.42
N LYS A 27 -8.49 -14.17 -8.18
CA LYS A 27 -8.02 -14.47 -6.82
C LYS A 27 -7.42 -13.21 -6.20
N ILE A 28 -7.93 -12.83 -5.03
CA ILE A 28 -7.34 -11.78 -4.19
C ILE A 28 -5.96 -12.25 -3.71
N LEU A 29 -4.94 -11.46 -4.04
CA LEU A 29 -3.56 -11.65 -3.62
C LEU A 29 -3.17 -10.70 -2.48
N LEU A 30 -3.81 -9.53 -2.43
CA LEU A 30 -3.60 -8.50 -1.41
C LEU A 30 -4.92 -7.78 -1.15
N ASP A 31 -5.22 -7.53 0.12
CA ASP A 31 -6.30 -6.66 0.61
C ASP A 31 -5.78 -6.01 1.90
N GLU A 32 -5.25 -4.80 1.78
CA GLU A 32 -4.54 -4.12 2.87
C GLU A 32 -5.01 -2.66 2.97
N PRO A 33 -5.02 -2.07 4.18
CA PRO A 33 -5.25 -0.64 4.35
C PRO A 33 -4.26 0.21 3.52
N SER A 34 -4.75 1.25 2.84
CA SER A 34 -3.94 2.20 2.04
C SER A 34 -3.20 3.18 2.94
N ILE A 35 -2.26 2.67 3.72
CA ILE A 35 -1.52 3.43 4.71
C ILE A 35 -0.08 2.92 4.80
N VAL A 36 0.84 3.86 4.94
CA VAL A 36 2.28 3.61 5.07
C VAL A 36 2.78 4.24 6.36
N ALA A 37 3.69 3.58 7.05
CA ALA A 37 4.43 4.13 8.18
C ALA A 37 5.86 4.44 7.73
N LEU A 38 6.30 5.66 7.97
CA LEU A 38 7.58 6.20 7.55
C LEU A 38 8.38 6.66 8.77
N ASP A 39 9.69 6.49 8.72
CA ASP A 39 10.61 7.15 9.64
C ASP A 39 10.62 8.66 9.36
N ARG A 40 10.34 9.48 10.37
CA ARG A 40 10.17 10.94 10.23
C ARG A 40 11.43 11.68 9.81
N LYS A 41 12.61 11.11 10.03
CA LYS A 41 13.90 11.75 9.75
C LYS A 41 14.43 11.36 8.38
N THR A 42 14.29 10.09 8.04
CA THR A 42 14.87 9.49 6.83
C THR A 42 13.87 9.28 5.72
N GLU A 43 12.57 9.42 5.99
CA GLU A 43 11.46 9.16 5.06
C GLU A 43 11.45 7.73 4.53
N LYS A 44 12.17 6.81 5.19
CA LYS A 44 12.20 5.39 4.82
C LYS A 44 10.94 4.69 5.31
N MET A 45 10.43 3.78 4.48
CA MET A 45 9.31 2.90 4.85
C MET A 45 9.69 1.96 5.98
N ILE A 46 8.87 1.98 7.03
CA ILE A 46 8.95 1.09 8.19
C ILE A 46 7.94 -0.05 8.01
N ALA A 47 6.71 0.28 7.60
CA ALA A 47 5.63 -0.66 7.42
C ALA A 47 4.58 -0.14 6.42
N LEU A 48 3.74 -1.05 5.93
CA LEU A 48 2.57 -0.78 5.10
C LEU A 48 1.37 -1.58 5.61
N GLY A 49 0.17 -1.26 5.12
CA GLY A 49 -1.02 -2.05 5.36
C GLY A 49 -1.40 -2.10 6.85
N GLU A 50 -1.78 -3.29 7.32
CA GLU A 50 -2.25 -3.50 8.67
C GLU A 50 -1.22 -3.09 9.74
N LYS A 51 0.06 -3.36 9.50
CA LYS A 51 1.15 -2.98 10.42
C LYS A 51 1.26 -1.46 10.55
N ALA A 52 1.17 -0.74 9.44
CA ALA A 52 1.15 0.73 9.46
C ALA A 52 -0.15 1.26 10.11
N ARG A 53 -1.30 0.62 9.85
CA ARG A 53 -2.59 0.95 10.49
C ARG A 53 -2.51 0.83 12.01
N GLN A 54 -1.86 -0.21 12.53
CA GLN A 54 -1.67 -0.39 13.97
C GLN A 54 -0.81 0.70 14.62
N MET A 55 0.03 1.39 13.84
CA MET A 55 0.84 2.53 14.30
C MET A 55 0.10 3.87 14.18
N HIS A 56 -0.96 3.92 13.38
CA HIS A 56 -1.72 5.14 13.12
C HIS A 56 -2.40 5.69 14.37
N GLY A 57 -2.29 7.00 14.59
CA GLY A 57 -2.89 7.68 15.73
C GLY A 57 -2.25 7.39 17.09
N LYS A 58 -1.22 6.55 17.16
CA LYS A 58 -0.46 6.28 18.39
C LYS A 58 0.76 7.18 18.49
N THR A 59 1.15 7.51 19.72
CA THR A 59 2.32 8.35 20.00
C THR A 59 3.62 7.58 19.73
N HIS A 60 4.29 7.94 18.63
CA HIS A 60 5.64 7.49 18.29
C HIS A 60 6.47 8.73 17.98
N GLU A 61 7.67 8.83 18.54
CA GLU A 61 8.53 10.01 18.36
C GLU A 61 9.03 10.14 16.91
N ASN A 62 9.43 9.01 16.32
CA ASN A 62 10.13 8.96 15.03
C ASN A 62 9.30 8.32 13.89
N ILE A 63 8.01 8.04 14.10
CA ILE A 63 7.15 7.44 13.07
C ILE A 63 6.04 8.41 12.67
N ARG A 64 5.86 8.62 11.36
CA ARG A 64 4.65 9.24 10.80
C ARG A 64 3.92 8.23 9.94
N THR A 65 2.60 8.19 10.04
CA THR A 65 1.76 7.40 9.14
C THR A 65 1.12 8.30 8.09
N VAL A 66 1.06 7.84 6.84
CA VAL A 66 0.52 8.56 5.69
C VAL A 66 -0.49 7.69 4.98
N ARG A 67 -1.63 8.27 4.59
CA ARG A 67 -2.50 7.69 3.55
C ARG A 67 -2.16 8.41 2.24
N PRO A 68 -1.47 7.75 1.30
CA PRO A 68 -0.96 8.42 0.09
C PRO A 68 -2.10 8.82 -0.86
N LEU A 69 -3.23 8.13 -0.77
CA LEU A 69 -4.44 8.38 -1.54
C LEU A 69 -5.48 9.06 -0.65
N ARG A 70 -5.97 10.22 -1.08
CA ARG A 70 -6.98 11.00 -0.35
C ARG A 70 -7.91 11.68 -1.34
N ASP A 71 -9.20 11.69 -1.03
CA ASP A 71 -10.25 12.36 -1.83
C ASP A 71 -10.20 12.00 -3.34
N GLY A 72 -9.82 10.76 -3.65
CA GLY A 72 -9.73 10.24 -5.03
C GLY A 72 -8.46 10.60 -5.79
N VAL A 73 -7.47 11.23 -5.15
CA VAL A 73 -6.21 11.63 -5.79
C VAL A 73 -4.98 11.10 -5.05
N ILE A 74 -3.84 11.12 -5.73
CA ILE A 74 -2.53 10.93 -5.11
C ILE A 74 -2.17 12.22 -4.37
N ALA A 75 -2.23 12.18 -3.04
CA ALA A 75 -1.94 13.31 -2.17
C ALA A 75 -0.48 13.36 -1.71
N ASP A 76 0.21 12.21 -1.71
CA ASP A 76 1.64 12.12 -1.43
C ASP A 76 2.29 11.13 -2.42
N PHE A 77 3.01 11.66 -3.41
CA PHE A 77 3.62 10.86 -4.49
C PHE A 77 4.77 9.98 -4.00
N ASN A 78 5.49 10.39 -2.94
CA ASN A 78 6.62 9.61 -2.43
C ASN A 78 6.15 8.42 -1.58
N ALA A 79 4.93 8.49 -1.06
CA ALA A 79 4.31 7.44 -0.26
C ALA A 79 3.31 6.57 -1.04
N ALA A 80 2.99 6.92 -2.29
CA ALA A 80 2.11 6.18 -3.20
C ALA A 80 2.88 5.11 -3.97
#